data_AF-A0AAN4UE29-F1
#
_entry.id   AF-A0AAN4UE29-F1
#
_cell.length_a   1.000
_cell.length_b   1.000
_cell.length_c   1.000
_cell.angle_alpha   90.00
_cell.angle_beta   90.00
_cell.angle_gamma   90.00
#
_symmetry.space_group_name_H-M   'P 1'
#
loop_
_entity.id
_entity.type
_entity.pdbx_description
1 polymer ?
#
loop_
_entity_poly.entity_id
_entity_poly.type
_entity_poly.pdbx_seq_one_letter_code
_entity_poly.pdbx_strand_id
1 'polypeptide(L)'
;MGMDDVFLLTFFVSVGAFIYFFKKSKRNRRIAVGVAIVALFGFDATYEEPPETATAASTTEVTESVANSKISKTTTESSSEPAKVSEEKETQVTKKSKKERKEQEEQKERAAEKEQTEKGGKEKEKKKAEAAKKEQDKKEEKQREKEAAEKKQAEKERKTKEEKQKKEVAEKKKKEQKSKSSAAAKKSNKDLADLDYDGVQTIDVNDNEPTFSKNDLSLANKAWEKYGDLDKLNRATSAEAMLNQSTMPEGDEERGDISNVEPTGWKNKKIKSGYLYNRSHLIGWALSAENDNWKNLITGTRQLNSPEMQRFEMDVKYYLEQSKDNYVRYSVTPIFRGDEELARGVHMMAQSVGDDEISFNKYVFNVQDGVTLDYSDGTSQVDENMQVAEDQEKAKQEAEENNEQPEEQPVQEEPSGEQYVDENGNGLIKGSKSKIYHVPGSQYYDQTTNPERTFKSIEEAEDAGYRAPK
;
A
#
# COMPACT_ATOMS: atom_id res chain seq x y z
N MET A 1 -29.88 66.05 31.01
CA MET A 1 -31.30 65.90 31.39
C MET A 1 -32.04 65.44 30.15
N GLY A 2 -32.60 64.23 30.10
CA GLY A 2 -32.57 63.14 31.09
C GLY A 2 -33.58 62.06 30.71
N MET A 3 -33.40 60.83 31.22
CA MET A 3 -34.26 59.64 31.13
C MET A 3 -34.68 59.19 29.71
N ASP A 4 -34.32 57.98 29.26
CA ASP A 4 -34.75 56.67 29.77
C ASP A 4 -36.26 56.45 29.60
N ASP A 5 -36.66 55.45 28.80
CA ASP A 5 -37.46 54.34 29.34
C ASP A 5 -37.46 53.10 28.43
N VAL A 6 -37.71 51.93 29.04
CA VAL A 6 -37.73 50.62 28.37
C VAL A 6 -39.16 50.09 28.36
N PHE A 7 -39.63 49.57 27.22
CA PHE A 7 -40.84 48.72 27.21
C PHE A 7 -40.69 47.48 26.33
N LEU A 8 -41.34 46.41 26.77
CA LEU A 8 -41.15 45.03 26.32
C LEU A 8 -42.51 44.44 25.89
N LEU A 9 -42.58 43.82 24.70
CA LEU A 9 -43.67 42.92 24.35
C LEU A 9 -43.28 41.90 23.26
N THR A 10 -44.01 40.78 23.23
CA THR A 10 -43.64 39.51 22.59
C THR A 10 -44.72 38.98 21.65
N PHE A 11 -44.33 38.49 20.45
CA PHE A 11 -45.10 37.55 19.58
C PHE A 11 -46.48 38.05 19.06
N PHE A 12 -47.15 37.51 18.02
CA PHE A 12 -47.04 36.25 17.25
C PHE A 12 -47.77 36.37 15.87
N VAL A 13 -47.61 35.35 14.99
CA VAL A 13 -48.61 34.75 14.04
C VAL A 13 -48.69 35.16 12.54
N SER A 14 -48.88 34.11 11.71
CA SER A 14 -49.34 34.03 10.29
C SER A 14 -48.36 34.48 9.18
N VAL A 15 -47.66 33.60 8.45
CA VAL A 15 -48.11 32.58 7.45
C VAL A 15 -48.53 33.16 6.09
N GLY A 16 -47.84 32.70 5.04
CA GLY A 16 -48.25 32.77 3.64
C GLY A 16 -47.65 31.58 2.88
N ALA A 17 -48.49 30.72 2.29
CA ALA A 17 -48.05 29.50 1.62
C ALA A 17 -48.27 29.60 0.09
N PHE A 18 -47.42 28.93 -0.70
CA PHE A 18 -47.69 28.70 -2.12
C PHE A 18 -47.28 27.28 -2.55
N ILE A 19 -47.97 26.78 -3.59
CA ILE A 19 -47.92 25.38 -4.04
C ILE A 19 -47.68 25.38 -5.55
N TYR A 20 -46.75 24.54 -6.04
CA TYR A 20 -46.67 23.88 -7.37
C TYR A 20 -45.29 23.20 -7.49
N PHE A 21 -45.03 22.12 -8.26
CA PHE A 21 -45.88 21.10 -8.89
C PHE A 21 -44.96 19.92 -9.30
N PHE A 22 -45.25 18.66 -8.93
CA PHE A 22 -44.39 17.51 -9.31
C PHE A 22 -45.06 16.58 -10.34
N LYS A 23 -44.51 16.53 -11.56
CA LYS A 23 -45.14 15.85 -12.72
C LYS A 23 -44.49 14.50 -13.07
N LYS A 24 -44.85 13.47 -12.30
CA LYS A 24 -45.15 12.10 -12.78
C LYS A 24 -44.21 11.51 -13.86
N SER A 25 -43.31 10.61 -13.44
CA SER A 25 -42.99 9.39 -14.21
C SER A 25 -43.45 8.15 -13.44
N LYS A 26 -43.61 7.00 -14.12
CA LYS A 26 -44.31 5.83 -13.55
C LYS A 26 -43.88 4.50 -14.19
N ARG A 27 -43.08 3.71 -13.45
CA ARG A 27 -42.78 2.24 -13.51
C ARG A 27 -41.43 2.03 -12.78
N ASN A 28 -41.13 0.93 -12.09
CA ASN A 28 -41.86 -0.34 -11.96
C ASN A 28 -42.07 -0.78 -10.48
N ARG A 29 -42.57 -2.00 -10.25
CA ARG A 29 -43.07 -2.49 -8.95
C ARG A 29 -42.14 -3.52 -8.29
N ARG A 30 -42.02 -3.46 -6.95
CA ARG A 30 -41.81 -4.59 -5.98
C ARG A 30 -40.47 -5.35 -6.19
N ILE A 31 -39.80 -5.85 -5.16
CA ILE A 31 -40.27 -6.57 -3.96
C ILE A 31 -39.87 -5.84 -2.66
N ALA A 32 -40.60 -6.12 -1.58
CA ALA A 32 -40.20 -5.75 -0.23
C ALA A 32 -40.04 -7.03 0.61
N VAL A 33 -38.88 -7.18 1.26
CA VAL A 33 -38.72 -7.96 2.49
C VAL A 33 -37.92 -7.06 3.42
N GLY A 34 -38.50 -6.71 4.56
CA GLY A 34 -37.83 -5.92 5.59
C GLY A 34 -37.69 -6.73 6.86
N VAL A 35 -36.54 -6.60 7.52
CA VAL A 35 -36.40 -6.88 8.95
C VAL A 35 -35.79 -5.63 9.55
N ALA A 36 -36.59 -4.88 10.29
CA ALA A 36 -36.10 -3.82 11.15
C ALA A 36 -35.83 -4.41 12.54
N ILE A 37 -34.67 -4.11 13.12
CA ILE A 37 -34.43 -4.27 14.55
C ILE A 37 -34.24 -2.87 15.12
N VAL A 38 -35.08 -2.52 16.09
CA VAL A 38 -35.08 -1.23 16.78
C VAL A 38 -34.40 -1.41 18.13
N ALA A 39 -33.42 -0.55 18.43
CA ALA A 39 -32.94 -0.32 19.79
C ALA A 39 -32.54 1.16 19.92
N LEU A 40 -33.02 1.84 20.96
CA LEU A 40 -32.75 3.26 21.24
C LEU A 40 -32.62 3.50 22.76
N PHE A 41 -31.56 4.22 23.14
CA PHE A 41 -31.36 5.00 24.38
C PHE A 41 -31.38 4.33 25.78
N GLY A 42 -30.70 4.99 26.74
CA GLY A 42 -30.45 4.57 28.13
C GLY A 42 -28.95 4.28 28.37
N PHE A 43 -28.14 5.04 29.13
CA PHE A 43 -28.36 5.86 30.34
C PHE A 43 -28.80 4.97 31.53
N ASP A 44 -28.11 4.87 32.68
CA ASP A 44 -26.94 5.61 33.23
C ASP A 44 -26.24 4.80 34.36
N ALA A 45 -25.28 5.42 35.06
CA ALA A 45 -24.84 5.16 36.45
C ALA A 45 -23.77 4.07 36.75
N THR A 46 -22.52 4.53 36.89
CA THR A 46 -21.58 4.32 38.03
C THR A 46 -21.61 3.03 38.88
N TYR A 47 -20.45 2.37 39.04
CA TYR A 47 -19.64 2.48 40.28
C TYR A 47 -18.16 2.05 40.08
N GLU A 48 -17.33 2.21 41.12
CA GLU A 48 -15.86 2.03 41.19
C GLU A 48 -15.39 0.56 41.37
N GLU A 49 -14.22 0.20 40.80
CA GLU A 49 -12.98 -0.06 41.58
C GLU A 49 -11.72 -0.13 40.66
N PRO A 50 -10.49 0.07 41.17
CA PRO A 50 -9.28 0.23 40.33
C PRO A 50 -8.24 -0.93 40.56
N PRO A 51 -6.89 -0.77 40.55
CA PRO A 51 -6.06 -1.62 39.69
C PRO A 51 -5.02 -2.50 40.41
N GLU A 52 -4.59 -3.59 39.76
CA GLU A 52 -3.31 -4.24 40.07
C GLU A 52 -2.44 -4.46 38.82
N THR A 53 -1.12 -4.41 39.04
CA THR A 53 -0.10 -4.40 37.98
C THR A 53 1.05 -5.34 38.31
N ALA A 54 1.57 -5.97 37.25
CA ALA A 54 2.99 -6.30 37.05
C ALA A 54 3.63 -7.49 37.81
N THR A 55 4.55 -8.14 37.07
CA THR A 55 5.75 -8.89 37.54
C THR A 55 5.57 -10.22 38.30
N ALA A 56 6.45 -11.23 38.12
CA ALA A 56 7.48 -11.45 37.09
C ALA A 56 7.98 -12.92 37.03
N ALA A 57 8.48 -13.28 35.83
CA ALA A 57 9.65 -14.14 35.55
C ALA A 57 9.75 -15.61 36.04
N SER A 58 10.21 -16.45 35.09
CA SER A 58 11.04 -17.66 35.31
C SER A 58 10.32 -18.91 35.90
N THR A 59 10.63 -20.17 35.55
CA THR A 59 11.66 -20.75 34.66
C THR A 59 11.20 -22.16 34.17
N THR A 60 11.76 -22.70 33.07
CA THR A 60 12.06 -24.13 32.72
C THR A 60 11.26 -25.29 33.39
N GLU A 61 10.88 -26.40 32.74
CA GLU A 61 11.22 -26.99 31.42
C GLU A 61 10.31 -28.21 31.12
N VAL A 62 10.36 -28.75 29.87
CA VAL A 62 10.10 -30.18 29.48
C VAL A 62 8.79 -30.84 29.98
N THR A 63 7.87 -31.26 29.09
CA THR A 63 7.93 -32.61 28.48
C THR A 63 7.43 -32.70 27.02
N GLU A 64 7.75 -33.84 26.40
CA GLU A 64 7.47 -34.17 25.00
C GLU A 64 6.00 -34.50 24.69
N SER A 65 5.69 -34.45 23.39
CA SER A 65 4.53 -35.08 22.76
C SER A 65 4.42 -36.59 23.00
N VAL A 66 3.21 -37.15 22.87
CA VAL A 66 2.89 -38.06 21.74
C VAL A 66 1.37 -38.19 21.60
N ALA A 67 0.91 -38.48 20.38
CA ALA A 67 -0.48 -38.47 20.00
C ALA A 67 -1.23 -39.80 20.20
N ASN A 68 -2.57 -39.65 20.18
CA ASN A 68 -3.55 -40.54 19.57
C ASN A 68 -3.98 -41.87 20.24
N SER A 69 -5.28 -41.88 20.56
CA SER A 69 -6.26 -42.91 20.21
C SER A 69 -6.09 -44.36 20.72
N LYS A 70 -7.06 -44.78 21.53
CA LYS A 70 -7.80 -46.02 21.23
C LYS A 70 -9.30 -45.87 21.54
N ILE A 71 -10.12 -46.50 20.71
CA ILE A 71 -11.56 -46.23 20.61
C ILE A 71 -12.38 -47.32 21.32
N SER A 72 -13.22 -46.90 22.27
CA SER A 72 -14.37 -47.67 22.81
C SER A 72 -14.01 -48.96 23.61
N LYS A 73 -14.92 -49.56 24.39
CA LYS A 73 -16.39 -49.37 24.46
C LYS A 73 -16.91 -49.50 25.91
N THR A 74 -18.15 -49.08 26.11
CA THR A 74 -18.81 -48.86 27.41
C THR A 74 -19.32 -50.14 28.11
N THR A 75 -19.47 -50.02 29.43
CA THR A 75 -20.50 -50.53 30.39
C THR A 75 -21.69 -51.38 29.88
N THR A 76 -22.40 -52.20 30.67
CA THR A 76 -22.52 -52.43 32.15
C THR A 76 -22.35 -53.97 32.52
N GLU A 77 -22.82 -54.65 33.60
CA GLU A 77 -23.64 -54.38 34.82
C GLU A 77 -23.53 -55.47 35.95
N SER A 78 -24.21 -55.22 37.08
CA SER A 78 -24.99 -56.11 38.02
C SER A 78 -25.02 -57.65 37.83
N SER A 79 -25.12 -58.53 38.85
CA SER A 79 -24.96 -58.48 40.34
C SER A 79 -25.09 -59.93 40.94
N SER A 80 -24.72 -60.13 42.23
CA SER A 80 -25.23 -61.09 43.27
C SER A 80 -25.98 -62.40 42.88
N GLU A 81 -25.90 -63.58 43.52
CA GLU A 81 -25.29 -64.16 44.76
C GLU A 81 -25.68 -65.69 44.80
N PRO A 82 -25.47 -66.53 45.87
CA PRO A 82 -24.29 -66.78 46.71
C PRO A 82 -23.93 -68.28 46.97
N ALA A 83 -22.70 -68.54 47.40
CA ALA A 83 -22.19 -69.54 48.38
C ALA A 83 -22.66 -71.03 48.47
N LYS A 84 -21.70 -71.97 48.36
CA LYS A 84 -21.40 -73.00 49.41
C LYS A 84 -20.00 -73.64 49.25
N VAL A 85 -19.59 -74.47 50.22
CA VAL A 85 -18.18 -74.74 50.66
C VAL A 85 -18.10 -76.14 51.32
N SER A 86 -17.01 -76.93 51.33
CA SER A 86 -15.83 -77.18 50.45
C SER A 86 -14.94 -78.28 51.08
N GLU A 87 -14.30 -79.21 50.33
CA GLU A 87 -13.29 -80.15 50.92
C GLU A 87 -12.34 -80.83 49.89
N GLU A 88 -11.41 -81.67 50.37
CA GLU A 88 -10.35 -82.40 49.61
C GLU A 88 -10.20 -83.86 50.18
N LYS A 89 -9.25 -84.78 49.87
CA LYS A 89 -8.02 -84.83 49.02
C LYS A 89 -7.60 -86.31 48.82
N GLU A 90 -7.01 -86.74 47.69
CA GLU A 90 -6.39 -88.09 47.59
C GLU A 90 -5.27 -88.24 46.53
N THR A 91 -4.49 -89.34 46.59
CA THR A 91 -3.27 -89.58 45.77
C THR A 91 -2.85 -91.07 45.71
N GLN A 92 -2.36 -91.57 44.54
CA GLN A 92 -1.14 -92.41 44.46
C GLN A 92 -0.70 -92.83 43.02
N VAL A 93 0.42 -93.58 42.97
CA VAL A 93 1.06 -94.34 41.85
C VAL A 93 2.19 -93.63 41.07
N THR A 94 3.40 -94.22 41.13
CA THR A 94 4.58 -93.83 40.35
C THR A 94 5.45 -95.05 39.99
N LYS A 95 6.12 -95.03 38.82
CA LYS A 95 7.40 -95.74 38.56
C LYS A 95 8.05 -95.50 37.19
N LYS A 96 7.33 -95.02 36.16
CA LYS A 96 7.90 -94.77 34.81
C LYS A 96 8.85 -93.55 34.74
N SER A 97 8.65 -92.55 35.60
CA SER A 97 9.20 -91.19 35.47
C SER A 97 10.66 -90.97 35.87
N LYS A 98 11.44 -92.01 36.22
CA LYS A 98 12.83 -91.84 36.69
C LYS A 98 13.91 -91.85 35.59
N LYS A 99 13.62 -92.34 34.38
CA LYS A 99 14.57 -92.27 33.26
C LYS A 99 14.46 -90.93 32.51
N GLU A 100 13.24 -90.58 32.11
CA GLU A 100 12.89 -89.36 31.36
C GLU A 100 13.38 -88.08 32.07
N ARG A 101 13.36 -88.04 33.42
CA ARG A 101 13.88 -86.89 34.18
C ARG A 101 15.36 -86.61 33.99
N LYS A 102 16.21 -87.63 33.84
CA LYS A 102 17.68 -87.40 33.79
C LYS A 102 18.12 -86.80 32.46
N GLU A 103 17.52 -87.24 31.36
CA GLU A 103 17.76 -86.68 30.02
C GLU A 103 17.23 -85.23 29.91
N GLN A 104 16.15 -84.88 30.60
CA GLN A 104 15.66 -83.50 30.71
C GLN A 104 16.56 -82.58 31.56
N GLU A 105 17.36 -83.14 32.46
CA GLU A 105 18.23 -82.38 33.38
C GLU A 105 19.52 -81.95 32.66
N GLU A 106 20.21 -82.88 31.97
CA GLU A 106 21.37 -82.55 31.12
C GLU A 106 21.02 -81.60 29.96
N GLN A 107 19.81 -81.71 29.39
CA GLN A 107 19.34 -80.77 28.36
C GLN A 107 19.09 -79.36 28.93
N LYS A 108 18.70 -79.24 30.20
CA LYS A 108 18.52 -77.93 30.86
C LYS A 108 19.85 -77.25 31.18
N GLU A 109 20.85 -77.96 31.68
CA GLU A 109 22.18 -77.37 31.92
C GLU A 109 22.79 -76.82 30.63
N ARG A 110 22.78 -77.60 29.55
CA ARG A 110 23.29 -77.17 28.22
C ARG A 110 22.50 -76.00 27.60
N ALA A 111 21.23 -75.82 27.98
CA ALA A 111 20.44 -74.67 27.59
C ALA A 111 20.82 -73.42 28.40
N ALA A 112 20.95 -73.55 29.72
CA ALA A 112 21.30 -72.45 30.62
C ALA A 112 22.69 -71.85 30.32
N GLU A 113 23.68 -72.68 30.00
CA GLU A 113 25.05 -72.25 29.68
C GLU A 113 25.11 -71.46 28.35
N LYS A 114 24.29 -71.83 27.37
CA LYS A 114 24.07 -71.02 26.15
C LYS A 114 23.34 -69.70 26.43
N GLU A 115 22.34 -69.72 27.30
CA GLU A 115 21.56 -68.51 27.59
C GLU A 115 22.39 -67.45 28.35
N GLN A 116 23.30 -67.87 29.22
CA GLN A 116 24.24 -66.95 29.89
C GLN A 116 25.26 -66.35 28.91
N THR A 117 25.82 -67.15 28.00
CA THR A 117 26.80 -66.66 27.02
C THR A 117 26.18 -65.70 25.99
N GLU A 118 24.94 -65.93 25.53
CA GLU A 118 24.24 -64.96 24.68
C GLU A 118 23.92 -63.64 25.39
N LYS A 119 23.47 -63.69 26.64
CA LYS A 119 23.14 -62.48 27.43
C LYS A 119 24.36 -61.59 27.64
N GLY A 120 25.51 -62.18 27.99
CA GLY A 120 26.78 -61.45 28.15
C GLY A 120 27.29 -60.78 26.86
N GLY A 121 27.02 -61.38 25.69
CA GLY A 121 27.31 -60.77 24.39
C GLY A 121 26.44 -59.54 24.13
N LYS A 122 25.11 -59.72 24.22
CA LYS A 122 24.10 -58.68 23.91
C LYS A 122 24.24 -57.43 24.79
N GLU A 123 24.63 -57.58 26.07
CA GLU A 123 24.86 -56.42 26.95
C GLU A 123 26.14 -55.64 26.60
N LYS A 124 27.24 -56.33 26.24
CA LYS A 124 28.47 -55.69 25.74
C LYS A 124 28.22 -54.90 24.46
N GLU A 125 27.45 -55.48 23.54
CA GLU A 125 27.13 -54.86 22.26
C GLU A 125 26.25 -53.61 22.44
N LYS A 126 25.22 -53.68 23.30
CA LYS A 126 24.40 -52.52 23.66
C LYS A 126 25.23 -51.38 24.26
N LYS A 127 26.11 -51.66 25.23
CA LYS A 127 26.99 -50.64 25.84
C LYS A 127 27.97 -50.02 24.85
N LYS A 128 28.46 -50.80 23.87
CA LYS A 128 29.32 -50.29 22.79
C LYS A 128 28.56 -49.38 21.83
N ALA A 129 27.32 -49.72 21.45
CA ALA A 129 26.47 -48.88 20.62
C ALA A 129 26.07 -47.57 21.33
N GLU A 130 25.74 -47.63 22.62
CA GLU A 130 25.38 -46.44 23.40
C GLU A 130 26.56 -45.48 23.61
N ALA A 131 27.77 -46.01 23.80
CA ALA A 131 28.99 -45.21 23.82
C ALA A 131 29.29 -44.56 22.47
N ALA A 132 29.17 -45.31 21.36
CA ALA A 132 29.37 -44.79 20.01
C ALA A 132 28.38 -43.66 19.68
N LYS A 133 27.10 -43.80 20.05
CA LYS A 133 26.10 -42.74 19.87
C LYS A 133 26.48 -41.47 20.65
N LYS A 134 26.83 -41.59 21.94
CA LYS A 134 27.27 -40.44 22.76
C LYS A 134 28.53 -39.75 22.25
N GLU A 135 29.39 -40.45 21.49
CA GLU A 135 30.54 -39.84 20.82
C GLU A 135 30.17 -39.16 19.48
N GLN A 136 29.17 -39.67 18.76
CA GLN A 136 28.61 -39.01 17.58
C GLN A 136 27.84 -37.73 17.98
N ASP A 137 26.93 -37.83 18.95
CA ASP A 137 26.12 -36.70 19.43
C ASP A 137 27.02 -35.50 19.81
N LYS A 138 28.14 -35.76 20.51
CA LYS A 138 29.15 -34.75 20.88
C LYS A 138 29.99 -34.19 19.71
N LYS A 139 30.07 -34.88 18.58
CA LYS A 139 30.74 -34.36 17.37
C LYS A 139 29.80 -33.46 16.59
N GLU A 140 28.52 -33.85 16.48
CA GLU A 140 27.49 -33.00 15.87
C GLU A 140 27.24 -31.72 16.67
N GLU A 141 27.20 -31.80 18.01
CA GLU A 141 27.09 -30.64 18.91
C GLU A 141 28.21 -29.62 18.64
N LYS A 142 29.48 -30.05 18.70
CA LYS A 142 30.64 -29.20 18.41
C LYS A 142 30.66 -28.63 17.00
N GLN A 143 30.14 -29.36 16.01
CA GLN A 143 30.02 -28.83 14.65
C GLN A 143 28.97 -27.72 14.57
N ARG A 144 27.80 -27.90 15.22
CA ARG A 144 26.75 -26.86 15.30
C ARG A 144 27.25 -25.61 16.03
N GLU A 145 28.03 -25.76 17.10
CA GLU A 145 28.69 -24.62 17.78
C GLU A 145 29.62 -23.84 16.84
N LYS A 146 30.47 -24.55 16.08
CA LYS A 146 31.42 -23.96 15.13
C LYS A 146 30.70 -23.21 14.00
N GLU A 147 29.69 -23.83 13.38
CA GLU A 147 28.88 -23.20 12.33
C GLU A 147 28.10 -21.98 12.84
N ALA A 148 27.62 -22.00 14.09
CA ALA A 148 26.98 -20.86 14.71
C ALA A 148 27.96 -19.70 15.02
N ALA A 149 29.21 -20.01 15.39
CA ALA A 149 30.25 -19.01 15.58
C ALA A 149 30.66 -18.35 14.25
N GLU A 150 30.85 -19.14 13.19
CA GLU A 150 31.20 -18.65 11.85
C GLU A 150 30.10 -17.77 11.25
N LYS A 151 28.82 -18.13 11.41
CA LYS A 151 27.68 -17.28 11.02
C LYS A 151 27.66 -15.94 11.76
N LYS A 152 27.90 -15.94 13.09
CA LYS A 152 27.97 -14.70 13.89
C LYS A 152 29.14 -13.79 13.49
N GLN A 153 30.28 -14.36 13.10
CA GLN A 153 31.39 -13.57 12.57
C GLN A 153 31.05 -12.96 11.20
N ALA A 154 30.52 -13.75 10.27
CA ALA A 154 30.13 -13.28 8.94
C ALA A 154 29.08 -12.16 9.00
N GLU A 155 28.09 -12.26 9.89
CA GLU A 155 27.09 -11.22 10.12
C GLU A 155 27.71 -9.90 10.63
N LYS A 156 28.68 -9.99 11.56
CA LYS A 156 29.40 -8.84 12.11
C LYS A 156 30.27 -8.16 11.06
N GLU A 157 30.96 -8.93 10.23
CA GLU A 157 31.73 -8.41 9.09
C GLU A 157 30.84 -7.75 8.03
N ARG A 158 29.66 -8.34 7.74
CA ARG A 158 28.66 -7.77 6.82
C ARG A 158 28.15 -6.42 7.33
N LYS A 159 27.69 -6.34 8.59
CA LYS A 159 27.22 -5.09 9.21
C LYS A 159 28.31 -4.01 9.21
N THR A 160 29.57 -4.38 9.45
CA THR A 160 30.71 -3.46 9.40
C THR A 160 30.96 -2.92 7.98
N LYS A 161 30.79 -3.74 6.94
CA LYS A 161 30.89 -3.30 5.53
C LYS A 161 29.74 -2.38 5.12
N GLU A 162 28.50 -2.74 5.48
CA GLU A 162 27.30 -1.93 5.20
C GLU A 162 27.38 -0.54 5.88
N GLU A 163 27.83 -0.48 7.15
CA GLU A 163 28.01 0.79 7.86
C GLU A 163 29.12 1.66 7.25
N LYS A 164 30.22 1.05 6.78
CA LYS A 164 31.29 1.77 6.09
C LYS A 164 30.84 2.31 4.73
N GLN A 165 30.09 1.52 3.94
CA GLN A 165 29.50 1.98 2.69
C GLN A 165 28.50 3.13 2.90
N LYS A 166 27.62 3.06 3.91
CA LYS A 166 26.73 4.17 4.27
C LYS A 166 27.49 5.46 4.60
N LYS A 167 28.64 5.35 5.29
CA LYS A 167 29.51 6.51 5.59
C LYS A 167 30.19 7.08 4.33
N GLU A 168 30.72 6.24 3.44
CA GLU A 168 31.33 6.69 2.17
C GLU A 168 30.31 7.34 1.22
N VAL A 169 29.08 6.80 1.12
CA VAL A 169 27.98 7.39 0.33
C VAL A 169 27.53 8.72 0.92
N ALA A 170 27.38 8.82 2.24
CA ALA A 170 27.05 10.08 2.90
C ALA A 170 28.14 11.15 2.71
N GLU A 171 29.43 10.78 2.72
CA GLU A 171 30.53 11.72 2.47
C GLU A 171 30.64 12.14 1.00
N LYS A 172 30.30 11.25 0.05
CA LYS A 172 30.17 11.61 -1.38
C LYS A 172 29.04 12.61 -1.62
N LYS A 173 27.81 12.33 -1.15
CA LYS A 173 26.69 13.29 -1.21
C LYS A 173 27.08 14.67 -0.63
N LYS A 174 27.80 14.69 0.50
CA LYS A 174 28.30 15.93 1.14
C LYS A 174 29.36 16.70 0.34
N LYS A 175 30.09 16.06 -0.58
CA LYS A 175 31.06 16.70 -1.48
C LYS A 175 30.40 17.18 -2.76
N GLU A 176 29.44 16.43 -3.30
CA GLU A 176 28.64 16.82 -4.47
C GLU A 176 27.76 18.05 -4.16
N GLN A 177 27.08 18.07 -3.00
CA GLN A 177 26.36 19.26 -2.51
C GLN A 177 27.25 20.50 -2.33
N LYS A 178 28.57 20.32 -2.15
CA LYS A 178 29.54 21.41 -1.96
C LYS A 178 30.15 21.93 -3.27
N SER A 179 29.90 21.28 -4.40
CA SER A 179 30.46 21.64 -5.72
C SER A 179 29.44 22.24 -6.70
N LYS A 180 28.14 22.17 -6.41
CA LYS A 180 27.07 22.79 -7.21
C LYS A 180 26.66 24.22 -6.78
N SER A 181 27.27 24.80 -5.74
CA SER A 181 26.83 26.09 -5.19
C SER A 181 27.29 27.34 -5.98
N SER A 182 27.10 27.34 -7.29
CA SER A 182 26.85 28.59 -8.03
C SER A 182 25.40 28.98 -7.79
N ALA A 183 25.17 30.00 -6.96
CA ALA A 183 23.82 30.38 -6.55
C ALA A 183 23.03 31.05 -7.69
N ALA A 184 22.41 30.22 -8.55
CA ALA A 184 21.31 30.66 -9.38
C ALA A 184 20.19 31.20 -8.48
N ALA A 185 19.56 32.30 -8.88
CA ALA A 185 18.38 32.80 -8.18
C ALA A 185 17.24 31.79 -8.31
N LYS A 186 16.59 31.44 -7.19
CA LYS A 186 15.42 30.56 -7.24
C LYS A 186 14.30 31.24 -8.02
N LYS A 187 13.76 30.56 -9.03
CA LYS A 187 12.54 30.98 -9.75
C LYS A 187 11.39 31.11 -8.74
N SER A 188 10.64 32.20 -8.86
CA SER A 188 9.43 32.51 -8.10
C SER A 188 8.18 32.38 -8.98
N ASN A 189 7.00 32.38 -8.35
CA ASN A 189 5.70 32.38 -9.06
C ASN A 189 5.56 33.55 -10.06
N LYS A 190 6.26 34.68 -9.84
CA LYS A 190 6.28 35.80 -10.79
C LYS A 190 7.08 35.44 -12.04
N ASP A 191 8.27 34.87 -11.87
CA ASP A 191 9.12 34.46 -12.99
C ASP A 191 8.46 33.35 -13.84
N LEU A 192 7.56 32.56 -13.24
CA LEU A 192 6.71 31.59 -13.96
C LEU A 192 5.57 32.26 -14.75
N ALA A 193 5.00 33.37 -14.25
CA ALA A 193 3.95 34.11 -14.97
C ALA A 193 4.49 34.83 -16.23
N ASP A 194 5.76 35.19 -16.23
CA ASP A 194 6.48 35.81 -17.35
C ASP A 194 6.98 34.76 -18.39
N LEU A 195 6.70 33.45 -18.21
CA LEU A 195 6.99 32.40 -19.21
C LEU A 195 5.89 32.26 -20.27
N ASP A 196 6.28 32.10 -21.52
CA ASP A 196 5.43 31.61 -22.61
C ASP A 196 5.72 30.12 -22.89
N TYR A 197 4.76 29.40 -23.48
CA TYR A 197 4.90 27.98 -23.81
C TYR A 197 5.79 27.78 -25.05
N ASP A 198 6.79 26.92 -24.95
CA ASP A 198 7.82 26.65 -25.97
C ASP A 198 7.75 25.24 -26.59
N GLY A 199 6.76 24.43 -26.18
CA GLY A 199 6.61 23.03 -26.56
C GLY A 199 6.87 22.02 -25.43
N VAL A 200 7.34 22.45 -24.25
CA VAL A 200 7.53 21.57 -23.08
C VAL A 200 6.48 21.86 -22.01
N GLN A 201 5.45 21.02 -21.89
CA GLN A 201 4.29 21.31 -21.03
C GLN A 201 4.58 21.24 -19.53
N THR A 202 5.42 20.31 -19.08
CA THR A 202 5.88 20.26 -17.70
C THR A 202 7.37 20.54 -17.63
N ILE A 203 7.76 21.58 -16.90
CA ILE A 203 9.16 21.98 -16.70
C ILE A 203 9.59 21.90 -15.24
N ASP A 204 10.88 21.65 -15.04
CA ASP A 204 11.49 21.61 -13.72
C ASP A 204 11.75 23.04 -13.20
N VAL A 205 11.34 23.28 -11.97
CA VAL A 205 11.49 24.55 -11.26
C VAL A 205 12.53 24.34 -10.16
N ASN A 206 13.51 25.24 -10.06
CA ASN A 206 14.57 25.19 -9.04
C ASN A 206 15.31 23.83 -9.00
N ASP A 207 15.73 23.31 -10.16
CA ASP A 207 16.37 21.99 -10.33
C ASP A 207 15.50 20.81 -9.81
N ASN A 208 14.17 20.96 -9.86
CA ASN A 208 13.16 20.07 -9.27
C ASN A 208 13.17 20.00 -7.73
N GLU A 209 13.92 20.86 -7.04
CA GLU A 209 14.01 20.88 -5.58
C GLU A 209 12.89 21.75 -4.96
N PRO A 210 12.05 21.22 -4.06
CA PRO A 210 11.07 21.99 -3.30
C PRO A 210 11.70 23.18 -2.54
N THR A 211 10.92 24.25 -2.34
CA THR A 211 11.41 25.44 -1.61
C THR A 211 10.93 25.53 -0.16
N PHE A 212 10.33 24.46 0.37
CA PHE A 212 9.84 24.38 1.74
C PHE A 212 10.95 24.63 2.79
N SER A 213 10.61 25.34 3.86
CA SER A 213 11.49 25.49 5.02
C SER A 213 11.30 24.32 5.98
N LYS A 214 12.23 24.19 6.95
CA LYS A 214 12.09 23.21 8.05
C LYS A 214 10.84 23.42 8.91
N ASN A 215 10.23 24.61 8.87
CA ASN A 215 8.99 24.90 9.59
C ASN A 215 7.77 24.43 8.79
N ASP A 216 7.82 24.49 7.46
CA ASP A 216 6.77 23.97 6.58
C ASP A 216 6.67 22.44 6.66
N LEU A 217 7.80 21.77 6.84
CA LEU A 217 7.91 20.32 7.04
C LEU A 217 7.57 19.87 8.49
N SER A 218 6.95 20.73 9.30
CA SER A 218 6.65 20.44 10.71
C SER A 218 5.35 19.67 10.89
N LEU A 219 5.42 18.44 11.42
CA LEU A 219 4.27 17.62 11.78
C LEU A 219 3.59 18.03 13.10
N ALA A 220 3.88 19.23 13.63
CA ALA A 220 3.27 19.73 14.87
C ALA A 220 1.74 19.84 14.80
N ASN A 221 1.21 20.19 13.62
CA ASN A 221 -0.23 20.25 13.34
C ASN A 221 -0.78 18.95 12.73
N LYS A 222 0.05 17.90 12.61
CA LYS A 222 -0.27 16.66 11.87
C LYS A 222 -0.77 16.94 10.45
N ALA A 223 -1.81 16.25 10.00
CA ALA A 223 -2.39 16.47 8.67
C ALA A 223 -3.28 17.71 8.68
N TRP A 224 -3.23 18.50 7.61
CA TRP A 224 -4.07 19.70 7.47
C TRP A 224 -4.14 20.14 6.01
N GLU A 225 -5.20 20.88 5.69
CA GLU A 225 -5.40 21.53 4.40
C GLU A 225 -5.73 23.00 4.62
N LYS A 226 -5.33 23.84 3.68
CA LYS A 226 -5.56 25.29 3.70
C LYS A 226 -5.66 25.83 2.28
N TYR A 227 -6.88 26.13 1.88
CA TYR A 227 -7.18 26.81 0.63
C TYR A 227 -7.17 28.32 0.84
N GLY A 228 -6.33 29.03 0.07
CA GLY A 228 -6.26 30.49 0.10
C GLY A 228 -7.61 31.15 -0.23
N ASP A 229 -7.83 32.37 0.25
CA ASP A 229 -8.99 33.15 -0.19
C ASP A 229 -8.92 33.44 -1.69
N LEU A 230 -10.09 33.57 -2.33
CA LEU A 230 -10.16 33.99 -3.72
C LEU A 230 -9.61 35.43 -3.84
N ASP A 231 -8.92 35.71 -4.95
CA ASP A 231 -8.34 37.03 -5.16
C ASP A 231 -9.39 38.10 -5.56
N LYS A 232 -8.92 39.33 -5.84
CA LYS A 232 -9.76 40.46 -6.26
C LYS A 232 -10.58 40.23 -7.55
N LEU A 233 -10.31 39.17 -8.31
CA LEU A 233 -11.03 38.75 -9.52
C LEU A 233 -11.82 37.45 -9.29
N ASN A 234 -11.92 36.98 -8.05
CA ASN A 234 -12.47 35.69 -7.64
C ASN A 234 -11.67 34.46 -8.12
N ARG A 235 -10.38 34.64 -8.49
CA ARG A 235 -9.52 33.53 -8.89
C ARG A 235 -9.09 32.72 -7.67
N ALA A 236 -9.05 31.39 -7.79
CA ALA A 236 -8.44 30.54 -6.77
C ALA A 236 -6.94 30.87 -6.63
N THR A 237 -6.42 30.77 -5.40
CA THR A 237 -5.03 31.12 -5.06
C THR A 237 -4.26 29.86 -4.62
N SER A 238 -3.25 29.98 -3.74
CA SER A 238 -2.47 28.83 -3.29
C SER A 238 -3.32 27.84 -2.49
N ALA A 239 -3.33 26.58 -2.91
CA ALA A 239 -3.78 25.45 -2.11
C ALA A 239 -2.57 24.81 -1.41
N GLU A 240 -2.64 24.68 -0.10
CA GLU A 240 -1.55 24.23 0.75
C GLU A 240 -2.02 23.09 1.65
N ALA A 241 -1.22 22.03 1.79
CA ALA A 241 -1.52 20.93 2.69
C ALA A 241 -0.27 20.28 3.31
N MET A 242 -0.51 19.58 4.42
CA MET A 242 0.28 18.45 4.87
C MET A 242 -0.60 17.20 4.74
N LEU A 243 -0.47 16.51 3.60
CA LEU A 243 -1.30 15.37 3.24
C LEU A 243 -0.93 14.13 4.07
N ASN A 244 -1.91 13.27 4.33
CA ASN A 244 -1.78 12.00 5.04
C ASN A 244 -2.89 11.04 4.55
N GLN A 245 -2.89 9.77 4.98
CA GLN A 245 -4.08 8.92 4.81
C GLN A 245 -5.36 9.56 5.40
N SER A 246 -5.24 10.38 6.46
CA SER A 246 -6.39 11.09 7.05
C SER A 246 -6.86 12.35 6.32
N THR A 247 -6.31 12.68 5.14
CA THR A 247 -6.90 13.67 4.21
C THR A 247 -7.50 12.98 2.97
N MET A 248 -7.28 11.69 2.79
CA MET A 248 -7.85 10.93 1.68
C MET A 248 -9.31 10.54 1.96
N PRO A 249 -10.14 10.32 0.92
CA PRO A 249 -11.52 9.84 1.07
C PRO A 249 -11.61 8.54 1.89
N GLU A 250 -12.66 8.40 2.71
CA GLU A 250 -12.79 7.22 3.58
C GLU A 250 -13.48 6.04 2.87
N GLY A 251 -12.76 4.91 2.77
CA GLY A 251 -13.35 3.62 2.41
C GLY A 251 -13.91 3.55 0.98
N ASP A 252 -15.24 3.54 0.88
CA ASP A 252 -16.02 3.50 -0.37
C ASP A 252 -16.71 4.84 -0.70
N GLU A 253 -16.25 5.96 -0.11
CA GLU A 253 -16.74 7.31 -0.43
C GLU A 253 -16.66 7.63 -1.93
N GLU A 254 -17.81 7.91 -2.56
CA GLU A 254 -17.88 8.38 -3.94
C GLU A 254 -17.68 9.90 -4.04
N ARG A 255 -16.85 10.33 -5.00
CA ARG A 255 -16.65 11.76 -5.31
C ARG A 255 -17.97 12.42 -5.72
N GLY A 256 -18.32 13.49 -5.02
CA GLY A 256 -19.55 14.25 -5.25
C GLY A 256 -19.58 15.00 -6.60
N ASP A 257 -20.76 15.52 -6.94
CA ASP A 257 -20.89 16.46 -8.06
C ASP A 257 -20.18 17.79 -7.72
N ILE A 258 -19.52 18.34 -8.73
CA ILE A 258 -18.82 19.62 -8.66
C ILE A 258 -19.34 20.63 -9.69
N SER A 259 -20.47 20.35 -10.34
CA SER A 259 -21.07 21.20 -11.38
C SER A 259 -21.40 22.61 -10.90
N ASN A 260 -21.65 22.80 -9.59
CA ASN A 260 -21.94 24.08 -8.95
C ASN A 260 -20.86 25.16 -9.13
N VAL A 261 -19.60 24.77 -9.32
CA VAL A 261 -18.46 25.70 -9.45
C VAL A 261 -18.20 26.01 -10.91
N GLU A 262 -18.17 27.28 -11.27
CA GLU A 262 -17.69 27.73 -12.58
C GLU A 262 -16.54 28.73 -12.34
N PRO A 263 -15.27 28.28 -12.39
CA PRO A 263 -14.13 29.13 -12.07
C PRO A 263 -13.97 30.28 -13.07
N THR A 264 -13.05 31.20 -12.78
CA THR A 264 -12.67 32.26 -13.72
C THR A 264 -12.19 31.66 -15.06
N GLY A 265 -12.51 32.33 -16.17
CA GLY A 265 -12.18 31.84 -17.51
C GLY A 265 -13.02 30.66 -18.00
N TRP A 266 -14.09 30.26 -17.30
CA TRP A 266 -14.91 29.11 -17.68
C TRP A 266 -15.75 29.37 -18.94
N LYS A 267 -15.15 29.17 -20.12
CA LYS A 267 -15.77 29.27 -21.46
C LYS A 267 -15.72 27.91 -22.17
N ASN A 268 -16.26 26.88 -21.51
CA ASN A 268 -16.06 25.51 -21.92
C ASN A 268 -16.66 25.19 -23.31
N LYS A 269 -15.89 24.49 -24.14
CA LYS A 269 -16.14 24.22 -25.57
C LYS A 269 -15.97 22.74 -25.84
N LYS A 270 -16.83 22.15 -26.68
CA LYS A 270 -16.65 20.75 -27.12
C LYS A 270 -15.63 20.68 -28.26
N ILE A 271 -14.64 19.80 -28.10
CA ILE A 271 -13.61 19.39 -29.05
C ILE A 271 -13.74 17.88 -29.34
N LYS A 272 -12.90 17.31 -30.22
CA LYS A 272 -12.94 15.87 -30.57
C LYS A 272 -12.89 14.97 -29.32
N SER A 273 -11.98 15.26 -28.40
CA SER A 273 -11.72 14.48 -27.17
C SER A 273 -12.69 14.75 -26.00
N GLY A 274 -13.76 15.53 -26.20
CA GLY A 274 -14.77 15.84 -25.17
C GLY A 274 -14.93 17.33 -24.92
N TYR A 275 -15.17 17.73 -23.67
CA TYR A 275 -15.14 19.15 -23.28
C TYR A 275 -13.70 19.59 -22.99
N LEU A 276 -13.29 20.73 -23.55
CA LEU A 276 -11.95 21.30 -23.46
C LEU A 276 -11.48 21.52 -22.02
N TYR A 277 -12.36 22.07 -21.18
CA TYR A 277 -12.03 22.37 -19.79
C TYR A 277 -12.62 21.35 -18.82
N ASN A 278 -11.78 20.94 -17.87
CA ASN A 278 -12.18 20.34 -16.62
C ASN A 278 -12.26 21.43 -15.54
N ARG A 279 -13.06 21.16 -14.51
CA ARG A 279 -12.95 21.84 -13.22
C ARG A 279 -11.78 21.17 -12.50
N SER A 280 -10.58 21.72 -12.67
CA SER A 280 -9.35 21.09 -12.21
C SER A 280 -9.07 21.44 -10.76
N HIS A 281 -8.96 20.40 -9.94
CA HIS A 281 -8.54 20.49 -8.54
C HIS A 281 -7.09 20.97 -8.45
N LEU A 282 -6.78 21.84 -7.47
CA LEU A 282 -5.40 22.20 -7.11
C LEU A 282 -4.79 21.12 -6.19
N ILE A 283 -5.61 20.54 -5.31
CA ILE A 283 -5.32 19.32 -4.57
C ILE A 283 -6.43 18.31 -4.89
N GLY A 284 -6.15 17.36 -5.78
CA GLY A 284 -7.11 16.38 -6.27
C GLY A 284 -7.84 15.62 -5.17
N TRP A 285 -9.14 15.43 -5.33
CA TRP A 285 -10.05 14.77 -4.38
C TRP A 285 -9.50 13.47 -3.76
N ALA A 286 -8.73 12.67 -4.50
CA ALA A 286 -8.12 11.44 -3.99
C ALA A 286 -6.98 11.65 -2.95
N LEU A 287 -6.65 12.91 -2.64
CA LEU A 287 -5.68 13.35 -1.63
C LEU A 287 -6.31 14.16 -0.49
N SER A 288 -7.52 14.70 -0.70
CA SER A 288 -8.17 15.76 0.11
C SER A 288 -9.65 15.52 0.47
N ALA A 289 -10.33 14.56 -0.17
CA ALA A 289 -11.80 14.37 -0.17
C ALA A 289 -12.63 15.59 -0.61
N GLU A 290 -12.00 16.72 -0.93
CA GLU A 290 -12.62 17.99 -1.28
C GLU A 290 -13.38 17.93 -2.62
N ASN A 291 -14.66 18.32 -2.61
CA ASN A 291 -15.55 18.26 -3.76
C ASN A 291 -15.68 19.61 -4.48
N ASP A 292 -16.76 20.37 -4.25
CA ASP A 292 -17.13 21.57 -5.02
C ASP A 292 -16.63 22.90 -4.38
N ASN A 293 -15.41 22.85 -3.82
CA ASN A 293 -14.77 24.00 -3.19
C ASN A 293 -14.19 24.97 -4.23
N TRP A 294 -14.82 26.14 -4.34
CA TRP A 294 -14.40 27.27 -5.19
C TRP A 294 -12.93 27.68 -5.04
N LYS A 295 -12.32 27.47 -3.87
CA LYS A 295 -10.91 27.81 -3.60
C LYS A 295 -9.92 26.72 -4.03
N ASN A 296 -10.41 25.53 -4.35
CA ASN A 296 -9.61 24.38 -4.80
C ASN A 296 -9.79 24.11 -6.31
N LEU A 297 -10.60 24.89 -7.03
CA LEU A 297 -10.98 24.60 -8.42
C LEU A 297 -10.62 25.75 -9.39
N ILE A 298 -9.93 25.39 -10.48
CA ILE A 298 -9.61 26.28 -11.60
C ILE A 298 -10.16 25.76 -12.93
N THR A 299 -10.27 26.65 -13.91
CA THR A 299 -10.48 26.26 -15.32
C THR A 299 -9.18 25.68 -15.86
N GLY A 300 -9.07 24.36 -15.91
CA GLY A 300 -7.93 23.64 -16.46
C GLY A 300 -8.30 22.93 -17.76
N THR A 301 -7.40 22.88 -18.72
CA THR A 301 -7.53 22.01 -19.91
C THR A 301 -7.58 20.54 -19.51
N ARG A 302 -8.16 19.67 -20.36
CA ARG A 302 -8.12 18.21 -20.16
C ARG A 302 -6.68 17.74 -19.93
N GLN A 303 -5.77 18.18 -20.80
CA GLN A 303 -4.36 17.81 -20.83
C GLN A 303 -3.58 18.26 -19.59
N LEU A 304 -3.78 19.50 -19.12
CA LEU A 304 -3.27 19.94 -17.80
C LEU A 304 -3.72 18.99 -16.68
N ASN A 305 -5.02 18.69 -16.65
CA ASN A 305 -5.61 17.87 -15.59
C ASN A 305 -5.13 16.42 -15.66
N SER A 306 -4.97 15.86 -16.86
CA SER A 306 -4.65 14.46 -17.13
C SER A 306 -4.05 14.35 -18.54
N PRO A 307 -2.81 13.83 -18.69
CA PRO A 307 -2.01 13.16 -17.67
C PRO A 307 -1.20 14.09 -16.75
N GLU A 308 -1.08 15.38 -17.08
CA GLU A 308 0.08 16.19 -16.63
C GLU A 308 0.15 16.43 -15.12
N MET A 309 -0.92 16.90 -14.47
CA MET A 309 -1.00 16.97 -13.00
C MET A 309 -1.16 15.57 -12.39
N GLN A 310 -2.07 14.77 -12.96
CA GLN A 310 -2.53 13.50 -12.38
C GLN A 310 -1.39 12.52 -12.04
N ARG A 311 -0.35 12.41 -12.87
CA ARG A 311 0.78 11.49 -12.59
C ARG A 311 1.47 11.81 -11.26
N PHE A 312 1.63 13.10 -10.92
CA PHE A 312 2.27 13.53 -9.69
C PHE A 312 1.36 13.32 -8.48
N GLU A 313 0.05 13.51 -8.66
CA GLU A 313 -0.96 13.20 -7.65
C GLU A 313 -1.02 11.69 -7.37
N MET A 314 -0.87 10.83 -8.38
CA MET A 314 -0.88 9.37 -8.21
C MET A 314 0.38 8.85 -7.52
N ASP A 315 1.54 9.46 -7.73
CA ASP A 315 2.77 9.13 -6.99
C ASP A 315 2.65 9.53 -5.51
N VAL A 316 2.15 10.73 -5.23
CA VAL A 316 1.87 11.18 -3.86
C VAL A 316 0.83 10.30 -3.18
N LYS A 317 -0.27 9.99 -3.87
CA LYS A 317 -1.33 9.08 -3.37
C LYS A 317 -0.76 7.71 -3.02
N TYR A 318 0.01 7.11 -3.92
CA TYR A 318 0.60 5.79 -3.71
C TYR A 318 1.55 5.77 -2.50
N TYR A 319 2.38 6.80 -2.32
CA TYR A 319 3.23 6.94 -1.12
C TYR A 319 2.40 7.06 0.17
N LEU A 320 1.33 7.86 0.17
CA LEU A 320 0.45 7.99 1.35
C LEU A 320 -0.25 6.66 1.68
N GLU A 321 -0.68 5.89 0.68
CA GLU A 321 -1.33 4.58 0.88
C GLU A 321 -0.44 3.54 1.58
N GLN A 322 0.89 3.70 1.58
CA GLN A 322 1.80 2.73 2.23
C GLN A 322 1.77 2.78 3.77
N SER A 323 1.47 3.93 4.39
CA SER A 323 1.47 4.05 5.86
C SER A 323 0.67 5.24 6.39
N LYS A 324 0.03 5.06 7.55
CA LYS A 324 -0.61 6.14 8.32
C LYS A 324 0.38 7.15 8.90
N ASP A 325 1.65 6.78 9.00
CA ASP A 325 2.74 7.67 9.44
C ASP A 325 3.42 8.42 8.28
N ASN A 326 3.02 8.18 7.02
CA ASN A 326 3.54 8.91 5.86
C ASN A 326 2.85 10.27 5.73
N TYR A 327 3.64 11.32 5.54
CA TYR A 327 3.16 12.70 5.36
C TYR A 327 3.85 13.36 4.18
N VAL A 328 3.10 14.12 3.37
CA VAL A 328 3.65 14.91 2.25
C VAL A 328 3.25 16.37 2.41
N ARG A 329 4.24 17.25 2.53
CA ARG A 329 4.03 18.69 2.42
C ARG A 329 3.78 19.02 0.95
N TYR A 330 2.59 19.53 0.65
CA TYR A 330 2.08 19.72 -0.70
C TYR A 330 1.61 21.16 -0.92
N SER A 331 2.01 21.76 -2.03
CA SER A 331 1.66 23.14 -2.41
C SER A 331 1.35 23.19 -3.89
N VAL A 332 0.19 23.72 -4.26
CA VAL A 332 -0.18 23.96 -5.66
C VAL A 332 -0.71 25.38 -5.79
N THR A 333 -0.05 26.20 -6.63
CA THR A 333 -0.45 27.58 -6.90
C THR A 333 -0.74 27.78 -8.39
N PRO A 334 -1.96 28.19 -8.78
CA PRO A 334 -2.24 28.62 -10.15
C PRO A 334 -1.53 29.93 -10.46
N ILE A 335 -0.99 30.03 -11.68
CA ILE A 335 -0.17 31.15 -12.13
C ILE A 335 -0.94 31.92 -13.21
N PHE A 336 -1.17 33.21 -13.01
CA PHE A 336 -1.88 34.12 -13.93
C PHE A 336 -0.98 35.30 -14.31
N ARG A 337 -1.03 35.78 -15.56
CA ARG A 337 -0.30 36.99 -15.97
C ARG A 337 -1.18 38.23 -15.75
N GLY A 338 -0.93 38.95 -14.65
CA GLY A 338 -1.70 40.16 -14.31
C GLY A 338 -3.16 39.86 -13.98
N ASP A 339 -4.08 40.40 -14.77
CA ASP A 339 -5.53 40.33 -14.57
C ASP A 339 -6.25 39.28 -15.44
N GLU A 340 -5.51 38.34 -16.03
CA GLU A 340 -6.03 37.17 -16.76
C GLU A 340 -6.98 36.31 -15.92
N GLU A 341 -8.15 35.94 -16.48
CA GLU A 341 -9.10 35.04 -15.80
C GLU A 341 -8.70 33.56 -15.86
N LEU A 342 -7.96 33.13 -16.89
CA LEU A 342 -7.51 31.74 -17.05
C LEU A 342 -6.04 31.60 -16.60
N ALA A 343 -5.74 30.57 -15.81
CA ALA A 343 -4.36 30.33 -15.38
C ALA A 343 -3.48 29.90 -16.57
N ARG A 344 -2.28 30.47 -16.67
CA ARG A 344 -1.21 30.08 -17.61
C ARG A 344 -0.66 28.68 -17.32
N GLY A 345 -0.78 28.24 -16.07
CA GLY A 345 -0.33 26.93 -15.60
C GLY A 345 -0.44 26.83 -14.07
N VAL A 346 0.00 25.70 -13.51
CA VAL A 346 0.13 25.49 -12.06
C VAL A 346 1.58 25.24 -11.66
N HIS A 347 2.00 25.83 -10.55
CA HIS A 347 3.26 25.54 -9.88
C HIS A 347 2.97 24.53 -8.75
N MET A 348 3.57 23.34 -8.82
CA MET A 348 3.33 22.22 -7.90
C MET A 348 4.64 21.85 -7.18
N MET A 349 4.60 21.79 -5.85
CA MET A 349 5.69 21.30 -5.00
C MET A 349 5.18 20.20 -4.06
N ALA A 350 5.93 19.11 -3.96
CA ALA A 350 5.69 18.05 -2.99
C ALA A 350 7.00 17.63 -2.32
N GLN A 351 6.94 17.35 -1.02
CA GLN A 351 8.05 16.77 -0.26
C GLN A 351 7.55 15.85 0.85
N SER A 352 8.01 14.59 0.91
CA SER A 352 7.74 13.70 2.03
C SER A 352 8.45 14.14 3.32
N VAL A 353 7.89 13.77 4.48
CA VAL A 353 8.37 14.22 5.80
C VAL A 353 8.87 13.04 6.63
N GLY A 354 10.16 12.72 6.46
CA GLY A 354 10.85 11.67 7.22
C GLY A 354 11.88 10.90 6.37
N ASP A 355 11.67 10.91 5.05
CA ASP A 355 12.47 10.24 4.02
C ASP A 355 12.74 11.19 2.82
N ASP A 356 13.28 10.65 1.73
CA ASP A 356 13.54 11.34 0.46
C ASP A 356 12.71 10.73 -0.71
N GLU A 357 11.58 10.03 -0.45
CA GLU A 357 10.84 9.27 -1.47
C GLU A 357 10.00 10.15 -2.40
N ILE A 358 9.30 11.15 -1.86
CA ILE A 358 8.59 12.18 -2.64
C ILE A 358 9.38 13.48 -2.58
N SER A 359 9.87 13.95 -3.72
CA SER A 359 10.43 15.30 -3.87
C SER A 359 10.29 15.77 -5.32
N PHE A 360 9.49 16.81 -5.54
CA PHE A 360 9.42 17.49 -6.84
C PHE A 360 9.06 18.97 -6.75
N ASN A 361 9.46 19.71 -7.78
CA ASN A 361 9.11 21.10 -7.99
C ASN A 361 8.91 21.36 -9.48
N LYS A 362 7.65 21.47 -9.90
CA LYS A 362 7.20 21.47 -11.30
C LYS A 362 6.38 22.71 -11.62
N TYR A 363 6.49 23.20 -12.85
CA TYR A 363 5.49 24.08 -13.45
C TYR A 363 4.86 23.37 -14.65
N VAL A 364 3.53 23.32 -14.67
CA VAL A 364 2.74 22.65 -15.71
C VAL A 364 1.92 23.70 -16.45
N PHE A 365 2.19 23.90 -17.74
CA PHE A 365 1.45 24.84 -18.59
C PHE A 365 0.02 24.37 -18.83
N ASN A 366 -0.93 25.30 -18.75
CA ASN A 366 -2.34 25.07 -19.05
C ASN A 366 -2.58 25.20 -20.55
N VAL A 367 -2.16 24.18 -21.31
CA VAL A 367 -2.28 24.10 -22.77
C VAL A 367 -3.00 22.83 -23.18
N GLN A 368 -3.61 22.85 -24.36
CA GLN A 368 -4.26 21.71 -24.99
C GLN A 368 -3.82 21.65 -26.46
N ASP A 369 -3.34 20.49 -26.89
CA ASP A 369 -2.88 20.30 -28.27
C ASP A 369 -4.03 20.52 -29.28
N GLY A 370 -3.71 21.12 -30.42
CA GLY A 370 -4.67 21.59 -31.40
C GLY A 370 -5.58 22.76 -30.97
N VAL A 371 -5.33 23.42 -29.82
CA VAL A 371 -6.18 24.51 -29.29
C VAL A 371 -5.37 25.73 -28.87
N THR A 372 -5.71 26.90 -29.43
CA THR A 372 -5.23 28.21 -28.95
C THR A 372 -6.20 28.74 -27.89
N LEU A 373 -5.68 29.12 -26.73
CA LEU A 373 -6.44 29.65 -25.60
C LEU A 373 -6.24 31.17 -25.50
N ASP A 374 -7.32 31.92 -25.29
CA ASP A 374 -7.23 33.29 -24.80
C ASP A 374 -7.21 33.26 -23.27
N TYR A 375 -6.08 33.64 -22.67
CA TYR A 375 -5.94 33.60 -21.21
C TYR A 375 -6.65 34.77 -20.51
N SER A 376 -7.06 35.81 -21.24
CA SER A 376 -7.72 36.97 -20.65
C SER A 376 -9.13 36.65 -20.14
N ASP A 377 -9.93 35.93 -20.93
CA ASP A 377 -11.31 35.55 -20.61
C ASP A 377 -11.59 34.04 -20.69
N GLY A 378 -10.60 33.22 -21.08
CA GLY A 378 -10.70 31.77 -21.19
C GLY A 378 -11.36 31.25 -22.47
N THR A 379 -11.67 32.10 -23.46
CA THR A 379 -12.16 31.62 -24.77
C THR A 379 -11.11 30.81 -25.54
N SER A 380 -11.54 30.05 -26.57
CA SER A 380 -10.66 29.12 -27.29
C SER A 380 -10.96 28.99 -28.78
N GLN A 381 -9.89 28.99 -29.57
CA GLN A 381 -9.89 28.68 -31.00
C GLN A 381 -9.26 27.29 -31.20
N VAL A 382 -9.83 26.51 -32.13
CA VAL A 382 -9.35 25.16 -32.46
C VAL A 382 -8.63 25.27 -33.79
N ASP A 383 -7.41 24.74 -33.89
CA ASP A 383 -6.74 24.59 -35.19
C ASP A 383 -7.22 23.29 -35.84
N GLU A 384 -8.15 23.44 -36.78
CA GLU A 384 -8.72 22.33 -37.54
C GLU A 384 -7.65 21.56 -38.35
N ASN A 385 -6.46 22.12 -38.58
CA ASN A 385 -5.37 21.47 -39.32
C ASN A 385 -4.46 20.63 -38.42
N MET A 386 -4.07 21.11 -37.24
CA MET A 386 -3.34 20.29 -36.24
C MET A 386 -4.17 19.05 -35.86
N GLN A 387 -5.49 19.21 -35.75
CA GLN A 387 -6.39 18.09 -35.50
C GLN A 387 -6.47 17.07 -36.65
N VAL A 388 -5.89 17.33 -37.83
CA VAL A 388 -5.69 16.28 -38.86
C VAL A 388 -4.34 15.59 -38.69
N ALA A 389 -3.33 16.27 -38.16
CA ALA A 389 -2.03 15.67 -37.85
C ALA A 389 -2.14 14.68 -36.67
N GLU A 390 -2.82 15.06 -35.57
CA GLU A 390 -3.13 14.15 -34.46
C GLU A 390 -3.95 12.94 -34.93
N ASP A 391 -5.01 13.16 -35.73
CA ASP A 391 -5.81 12.08 -36.32
C ASP A 391 -4.96 11.17 -37.22
N GLN A 392 -3.96 11.70 -37.95
CA GLN A 392 -3.06 10.92 -38.80
C GLN A 392 -1.97 10.19 -38.02
N GLU A 393 -1.45 10.76 -36.94
CA GLU A 393 -0.45 10.11 -36.09
C GLU A 393 -1.10 9.01 -35.24
N LYS A 394 -2.30 9.25 -34.71
CA LYS A 394 -3.16 8.20 -34.16
C LYS A 394 -3.54 7.16 -35.20
N ALA A 395 -4.09 7.54 -36.35
CA ALA A 395 -4.45 6.57 -37.40
C ALA A 395 -3.22 5.83 -37.97
N LYS A 396 -1.99 6.29 -37.69
CA LYS A 396 -0.75 5.58 -38.02
C LYS A 396 -0.32 4.62 -36.92
N GLN A 397 -0.42 5.01 -35.65
CA GLN A 397 -0.27 4.09 -34.50
C GLN A 397 -1.34 2.99 -34.58
N GLU A 398 -2.61 3.36 -34.74
CA GLU A 398 -3.74 2.47 -34.98
C GLU A 398 -3.60 1.67 -36.29
N ALA A 399 -2.84 2.10 -37.32
CA ALA A 399 -2.59 1.30 -38.52
C ALA A 399 -1.39 0.35 -38.39
N GLU A 400 -0.41 0.70 -37.55
CA GLU A 400 0.67 -0.21 -37.13
C GLU A 400 0.09 -1.29 -36.19
N GLU A 401 -0.96 -0.97 -35.42
CA GLU A 401 -1.77 -1.89 -34.60
C GLU A 401 -2.77 -2.73 -35.45
N ASN A 402 -3.55 -2.11 -36.37
CA ASN A 402 -4.54 -2.81 -37.20
C ASN A 402 -3.95 -3.68 -38.32
N ASN A 403 -2.63 -3.76 -38.48
CA ASN A 403 -2.01 -4.82 -39.29
C ASN A 403 -2.08 -6.19 -38.58
N GLU A 404 -2.49 -6.23 -37.30
CA GLU A 404 -2.94 -7.43 -36.59
C GLU A 404 -4.46 -7.36 -36.30
N GLN A 405 -5.28 -7.28 -37.35
CA GLN A 405 -6.75 -7.33 -37.19
C GLN A 405 -7.22 -8.68 -36.59
N PRO A 406 -8.22 -8.69 -35.70
CA PRO A 406 -8.41 -9.79 -34.74
C PRO A 406 -9.29 -10.95 -35.25
N GLU A 407 -8.93 -12.18 -34.85
CA GLU A 407 -9.88 -13.30 -34.71
C GLU A 407 -10.46 -13.34 -33.28
N GLU A 408 -11.75 -13.69 -33.15
CA GLU A 408 -12.40 -13.85 -31.83
C GLU A 408 -11.85 -15.09 -31.09
N GLN A 409 -11.01 -14.88 -30.08
CA GLN A 409 -10.54 -15.88 -29.12
C GLN A 409 -10.73 -15.35 -27.68
N PRO A 410 -10.80 -16.22 -26.66
CA PRO A 410 -11.47 -15.91 -25.39
C PRO A 410 -10.62 -15.07 -24.43
N VAL A 411 -11.23 -14.74 -23.28
CA VAL A 411 -10.52 -14.29 -22.07
C VAL A 411 -9.37 -15.26 -21.78
N GLN A 412 -8.14 -14.76 -21.85
CA GLN A 412 -6.93 -15.49 -21.51
C GLN A 412 -6.33 -14.94 -20.22
N GLU A 413 -5.63 -15.81 -19.50
CA GLU A 413 -4.86 -15.48 -18.31
C GLU A 413 -3.56 -14.79 -18.75
N GLU A 414 -3.14 -13.72 -18.05
CA GLU A 414 -1.95 -12.95 -18.41
C GLU A 414 -0.70 -13.86 -18.48
N PRO A 415 0.13 -13.78 -19.55
CA PRO A 415 1.18 -14.75 -19.81
C PRO A 415 2.41 -14.56 -18.89
N SER A 416 2.47 -15.34 -17.82
CA SER A 416 3.67 -15.51 -16.98
C SER A 416 4.80 -16.22 -17.75
N GLY A 417 5.53 -15.46 -18.58
CA GLY A 417 6.67 -16.01 -19.31
C GLY A 417 7.49 -15.09 -20.22
N GLU A 418 6.97 -13.93 -20.66
CA GLU A 418 7.75 -13.09 -21.59
C GLU A 418 9.00 -12.45 -20.98
N GLN A 419 10.14 -12.61 -21.67
CA GLN A 419 11.42 -12.05 -21.26
C GLN A 419 11.83 -10.84 -22.11
N TYR A 420 11.60 -9.67 -21.53
CA TYR A 420 12.04 -8.36 -21.99
C TYR A 420 13.53 -8.18 -21.67
N VAL A 421 14.41 -8.69 -22.54
CA VAL A 421 15.87 -8.62 -22.37
C VAL A 421 16.61 -8.07 -23.58
N ASP A 422 17.75 -7.42 -23.34
CA ASP A 422 18.67 -6.99 -24.41
C ASP A 422 19.49 -8.16 -24.98
N GLU A 423 20.29 -7.90 -26.01
CA GLU A 423 21.20 -8.89 -26.64
C GLU A 423 22.21 -9.53 -25.67
N ASN A 424 22.40 -8.96 -24.47
CA ASN A 424 23.30 -9.43 -23.42
C ASN A 424 22.54 -10.13 -22.27
N GLY A 425 21.21 -10.20 -22.31
CA GLY A 425 20.36 -10.78 -21.27
C GLY A 425 20.04 -9.86 -20.09
N ASN A 426 20.28 -8.54 -20.19
CA ASN A 426 19.88 -7.54 -19.20
C ASN A 426 18.38 -7.23 -19.31
N GLY A 427 17.68 -7.03 -18.19
CA GLY A 427 16.27 -6.66 -18.20
C GLY A 427 16.02 -5.28 -18.80
N LEU A 428 15.03 -5.18 -19.69
CA LEU A 428 14.65 -3.96 -20.39
C LEU A 428 13.51 -3.19 -19.71
N ILE A 429 12.62 -3.85 -18.96
CA ILE A 429 11.51 -3.15 -18.27
C ILE A 429 12.09 -2.18 -17.25
N LYS A 430 11.68 -0.91 -17.29
CA LYS A 430 12.23 0.16 -16.46
C LYS A 430 11.36 0.42 -15.23
N GLY A 431 11.87 0.13 -14.04
CA GLY A 431 11.24 0.49 -12.76
C GLY A 431 11.57 1.91 -12.34
N SER A 432 10.55 2.76 -12.18
CA SER A 432 10.67 4.08 -11.55
C SER A 432 10.74 3.98 -10.02
N LYS A 433 11.23 5.03 -9.35
CA LYS A 433 11.26 5.09 -7.88
C LYS A 433 9.88 4.90 -7.24
N SER A 434 8.86 5.44 -7.90
CA SER A 434 7.44 5.41 -7.50
C SER A 434 6.78 4.02 -7.61
N LYS A 435 7.59 2.97 -7.78
CA LYS A 435 7.17 1.58 -8.00
C LYS A 435 6.21 1.42 -9.17
N ILE A 436 6.46 2.17 -10.25
CA ILE A 436 5.81 1.97 -11.55
C ILE A 436 6.82 1.32 -12.50
N TYR A 437 6.43 0.25 -13.20
CA TYR A 437 7.24 -0.32 -14.27
C TYR A 437 6.77 0.17 -15.64
N HIS A 438 7.71 0.35 -16.57
CA HIS A 438 7.44 0.72 -17.95
C HIS A 438 8.07 -0.32 -18.88
N VAL A 439 7.25 -0.98 -19.70
CA VAL A 439 7.71 -1.94 -20.71
C VAL A 439 8.21 -1.21 -21.97
N PRO A 440 9.19 -1.76 -22.71
CA PRO A 440 9.61 -1.24 -24.01
C PRO A 440 8.41 -0.96 -24.94
N GLY A 441 8.44 0.17 -25.65
CA GLY A 441 7.34 0.61 -26.53
C GLY A 441 6.16 1.27 -25.82
N SER A 442 6.03 1.17 -24.49
CA SER A 442 4.98 1.91 -23.76
C SER A 442 5.22 3.43 -23.75
N GLN A 443 4.13 4.21 -23.72
CA GLN A 443 4.11 5.68 -23.82
C GLN A 443 5.13 6.45 -22.94
N TYR A 444 5.48 5.89 -21.78
CA TYR A 444 6.39 6.51 -20.80
C TYR A 444 7.77 5.82 -20.70
N TYR A 445 8.05 4.84 -21.56
CA TYR A 445 9.27 4.05 -21.52
C TYR A 445 10.52 4.91 -21.70
N ASP A 446 10.61 5.71 -22.76
CA ASP A 446 11.79 6.52 -23.06
C ASP A 446 11.92 7.75 -22.17
N GLN A 447 10.79 8.25 -21.65
CA GLN A 447 10.77 9.31 -20.63
C GLN A 447 11.36 8.83 -19.29
N THR A 448 11.32 7.52 -19.02
CA THR A 448 12.01 6.89 -17.88
C THR A 448 13.51 6.80 -18.18
N THR A 449 14.22 7.90 -17.96
CA THR A 449 15.66 8.04 -18.26
C THR A 449 16.58 7.62 -17.11
N ASN A 450 16.05 7.47 -15.89
CA ASN A 450 16.81 7.11 -14.70
C ASN A 450 16.05 6.07 -13.85
N PRO A 451 15.94 4.81 -14.30
CA PRO A 451 15.27 3.75 -13.56
C PRO A 451 16.02 3.40 -12.26
N GLU A 452 15.26 3.08 -11.21
CA GLU A 452 15.81 2.56 -9.94
C GLU A 452 16.34 1.12 -10.10
N ARG A 453 15.64 0.33 -10.90
CA ARG A 453 15.95 -1.06 -11.28
C ARG A 453 15.38 -1.34 -12.66
N THR A 454 15.94 -2.33 -13.37
CA THR A 454 15.27 -2.93 -14.53
C THR A 454 14.93 -4.40 -14.28
N PHE A 455 13.92 -4.90 -15.00
CA PHE A 455 13.35 -6.24 -14.85
C PHE A 455 13.32 -6.97 -16.19
N LYS A 456 13.37 -8.30 -16.13
CA LYS A 456 13.32 -9.19 -17.29
C LYS A 456 11.90 -9.61 -17.65
N SER A 457 10.98 -9.67 -16.71
CA SER A 457 9.56 -9.94 -16.96
C SER A 457 8.68 -9.01 -16.12
N ILE A 458 7.41 -8.90 -16.51
CA ILE A 458 6.38 -8.18 -15.72
C ILE A 458 6.26 -8.82 -14.34
N GLU A 459 6.24 -10.16 -14.27
CA GLU A 459 6.27 -10.95 -13.03
C GLU A 459 7.45 -10.57 -12.12
N GLU A 460 8.68 -10.38 -12.65
CA GLU A 460 9.84 -9.96 -11.84
C GLU A 460 9.69 -8.52 -11.30
N ALA A 461 8.94 -7.66 -12.00
CA ALA A 461 8.63 -6.31 -11.53
C ALA A 461 7.56 -6.34 -10.43
N GLU A 462 6.51 -7.15 -10.61
CA GLU A 462 5.37 -7.27 -9.69
C GLU A 462 5.75 -7.99 -8.40
N ASP A 463 6.55 -9.07 -8.46
CA ASP A 463 7.19 -9.70 -7.28
C ASP A 463 8.13 -8.73 -6.54
N ALA A 464 8.71 -7.76 -7.25
CA ALA A 464 9.53 -6.70 -6.65
C ALA A 464 8.69 -5.52 -6.12
N GLY A 465 7.36 -5.59 -6.19
CA GLY A 465 6.42 -4.59 -5.68
C GLY A 465 6.12 -3.43 -6.63
N TYR A 466 6.45 -3.54 -7.93
CA TYR A 466 6.17 -2.52 -8.94
C TYR A 466 4.86 -2.84 -9.66
N ARG A 467 4.10 -1.81 -10.04
CA ARG A 467 2.84 -1.93 -10.78
C ARG A 467 2.93 -1.30 -12.17
N ALA A 468 2.01 -1.65 -13.05
CA ALA A 468 1.81 -0.92 -14.30
C ALA A 468 1.47 0.58 -14.07
N PRO A 469 1.70 1.45 -15.08
CA PRO A 469 0.98 2.72 -15.18
C PRO A 469 -0.54 2.48 -15.26
N LYS A 470 -1.32 3.53 -14.97
CA LYS A 470 -2.79 3.54 -15.04
C LYS A 470 -3.25 4.52 -16.11
#